data_AF-A0A0F0H794-F1
#
_entry.id   AF-A0A0F0H794-F1
#
_cell.length_a   1.000
_cell.length_b   1.000
_cell.length_c   1.000
_cell.angle_alpha   90.00
_cell.angle_beta   90.00
_cell.angle_gamma   90.00
#
_symmetry.space_group_name_H-M   'P 1'
#
loop_
_entity.id
_entity.type
_entity.pdbx_description
1 polymer ?
#
loop_
_entity_poly.entity_id
_entity_poly.type
_entity_poly.pdbx_seq_one_letter_code
_entity_poly.pdbx_strand_id
1 'polypeptide(L)'
;MPASHVEIGSVKLMRWLNARKLTVSAFSAAIGVDAAQVEAGLGGDVLRWEPGLATRAAEALDVGVEQLAVVPAAETAVHLSAAASRAGSRVVRRGGIDFYVYYSLAGPRGQVAPVILDILCPPGRLPELNRGHLEPAITVNLGPGDINGRWGEELTGDTWSVLAANTGEDRWITGDSYVEPSFCPHTYSLVGDEPARILSYTGASPLAGLVDRADTWPAESFAALLDDVGERLEPAGILAQAMRRRAFDVKTLCSAAGVDERSVGDFLGGADSLDLAALRRGGATVHCDYRLLLPVDVVRDGVGKSSRTIQESKDSIRSFGEYVVADLAGSPSAPDLLGTFLLVDRAEHGELTDLRDQAATFYLVTSGTATAHWWTGGEVRRQELGQWDSLWIGPGVAHGFTGQAGLLRMGDASSYSYADTLELTNTYRPAWTLGRARHDRQGWGYDR
;
A
#
# COMPACT_ATOMS: atom_id res chain seq x y z
N MET A 1 25.91 19.78 5.29
CA MET A 1 27.14 19.34 4.61
C MET A 1 26.78 18.09 3.80
N PRO A 2 27.18 17.97 2.53
CA PRO A 2 26.93 16.75 1.77
C PRO A 2 27.62 15.57 2.46
N ALA A 3 26.98 14.39 2.41
CA ALA A 3 27.56 13.18 2.99
C ALA A 3 28.93 12.90 2.35
N SER A 4 29.93 12.57 3.16
CA SER A 4 31.29 12.30 2.67
C SER A 4 31.38 10.99 1.89
N HIS A 5 30.39 10.10 2.04
CA HIS A 5 30.34 8.79 1.43
C HIS A 5 28.90 8.40 1.09
N VAL A 6 28.75 7.49 0.13
CA VAL A 6 27.54 6.76 -0.24
C VAL A 6 27.71 5.31 0.20
N GLU A 7 26.72 4.78 0.91
CA GLU A 7 26.68 3.37 1.31
C GLU A 7 26.03 2.54 0.20
N ILE A 8 26.77 1.58 -0.37
CA ILE A 8 26.36 0.71 -1.47
C ILE A 8 26.08 -0.69 -0.92
N GLY A 9 24.93 -1.27 -1.23
CA GLY A 9 24.55 -2.59 -0.74
C GLY A 9 25.23 -3.69 -1.56
N SER A 10 25.95 -4.61 -0.90
CA SER A 10 26.70 -5.67 -1.61
C SER A 10 25.80 -6.57 -2.46
N VAL A 11 24.61 -6.91 -1.96
CA VAL A 11 23.60 -7.70 -2.69
C VAL A 11 23.05 -6.93 -3.91
N LYS A 12 22.79 -5.62 -3.77
CA LYS A 12 22.34 -4.77 -4.88
C LYS A 12 23.41 -4.68 -5.97
N LEU A 13 24.66 -4.43 -5.57
CA LEU A 13 25.79 -4.37 -6.48
C LEU A 13 25.96 -5.71 -7.23
N MET A 14 25.94 -6.83 -6.50
CA MET A 14 26.07 -8.17 -7.11
C MET A 14 24.92 -8.47 -8.08
N ARG A 15 23.68 -8.11 -7.73
CA ARG A 15 22.53 -8.25 -8.62
C ARG A 15 22.78 -7.55 -9.96
N TRP A 16 23.28 -6.32 -9.93
CA TRP A 16 23.53 -5.55 -11.17
C TRP A 16 24.75 -6.05 -11.95
N LEU A 17 25.82 -6.48 -11.26
CA LEU A 17 26.94 -7.17 -11.91
C LEU A 17 26.45 -8.40 -12.68
N ASN A 18 25.62 -9.22 -12.05
CA ASN A 18 25.04 -10.41 -12.67
C ASN A 18 24.10 -10.06 -13.82
N ALA A 19 23.25 -9.03 -13.67
CA ALA A 19 22.35 -8.55 -14.72
C ALA A 19 23.11 -8.08 -15.96
N ARG A 20 24.28 -7.44 -15.77
CA ARG A 20 25.16 -6.96 -16.85
C ARG A 20 26.21 -7.98 -17.29
N LYS A 21 26.24 -9.18 -16.69
CA LYS A 21 27.23 -10.23 -16.95
C LYS A 21 28.68 -9.75 -16.76
N LEU A 22 28.90 -8.84 -15.81
CA LEU A 22 30.22 -8.29 -15.50
C LEU A 22 30.87 -9.09 -14.38
N THR A 23 32.12 -9.53 -14.60
CA THR A 23 32.96 -10.04 -13.52
C THR A 23 33.45 -8.88 -12.64
N VAL A 24 33.85 -9.18 -11.42
CA VAL A 24 34.42 -8.15 -10.52
C VAL A 24 35.64 -7.49 -11.16
N SER A 25 36.52 -8.27 -11.79
CA SER A 25 37.69 -7.72 -12.50
C SER A 25 37.32 -6.73 -13.61
N ALA A 26 36.35 -7.07 -14.46
CA ALA A 26 35.91 -6.19 -15.55
C ALA A 26 35.26 -4.90 -15.01
N PHE A 27 34.43 -5.03 -13.97
CA PHE A 27 33.79 -3.89 -13.33
C PHE A 27 34.80 -2.98 -12.61
N SER A 28 35.72 -3.54 -11.84
CA SER A 28 36.78 -2.80 -11.15
C SER A 28 37.66 -2.01 -12.12
N ALA A 29 38.01 -2.61 -13.25
CA ALA A 29 38.73 -1.92 -14.32
C ALA A 29 37.92 -0.73 -14.89
N ALA A 30 36.61 -0.88 -15.08
CA ALA A 30 35.74 0.16 -15.63
C ALA A 30 35.59 1.38 -14.69
N ILE A 31 35.58 1.16 -13.37
CA ILE A 31 35.41 2.24 -12.38
C ILE A 31 36.73 2.78 -11.83
N GLY A 32 37.86 2.16 -12.21
CA GLY A 32 39.21 2.58 -11.85
C GLY A 32 39.62 2.23 -10.42
N VAL A 33 39.22 1.07 -9.91
CA VAL A 33 39.58 0.58 -8.57
C VAL A 33 40.19 -0.82 -8.61
N ASP A 34 40.84 -1.24 -7.53
CA ASP A 34 41.37 -2.60 -7.42
C ASP A 34 40.24 -3.63 -7.26
N ALA A 35 40.37 -4.77 -7.95
CA ALA A 35 39.42 -5.89 -7.85
C ALA A 35 39.31 -6.40 -6.42
N ALA A 36 40.43 -6.50 -5.69
CA ALA A 36 40.44 -6.97 -4.31
C ALA A 36 39.62 -6.07 -3.37
N GLN A 37 39.56 -4.76 -3.65
CA GLN A 37 38.74 -3.82 -2.86
C GLN A 37 37.24 -4.07 -3.05
N VAL A 38 36.84 -4.36 -4.29
CA VAL A 38 35.43 -4.67 -4.60
C VAL A 38 35.06 -6.04 -4.02
N GLU A 39 35.93 -7.05 -4.15
CA GLU A 39 35.71 -8.39 -3.57
C GLU A 39 35.58 -8.34 -2.04
N ALA A 40 36.47 -7.62 -1.36
CA ALA A 40 36.39 -7.43 0.08
C ALA A 40 35.06 -6.75 0.49
N GLY A 41 34.63 -5.75 -0.27
CA GLY A 41 33.35 -5.07 -0.06
C GLY A 41 32.14 -5.96 -0.30
N LEU A 42 32.19 -6.83 -1.30
CA LEU A 42 31.17 -7.83 -1.58
C LEU A 42 31.11 -8.94 -0.52
N GLY A 43 32.22 -9.20 0.19
CA GLY A 43 32.24 -10.07 1.36
C GLY A 43 31.45 -9.52 2.55
N GLY A 44 31.32 -8.21 2.66
CA GLY A 44 30.52 -7.51 3.67
C GLY A 44 29.07 -7.23 3.25
N ASP A 45 28.33 -6.51 4.09
CA ASP A 45 26.95 -6.09 3.80
C ASP A 45 26.89 -4.79 2.99
N VAL A 46 27.86 -3.89 3.22
CA VAL A 46 27.88 -2.51 2.72
C VAL A 46 29.29 -2.11 2.29
N LEU A 47 29.39 -1.45 1.14
CA LEU A 47 30.58 -0.76 0.67
C LEU A 47 30.41 0.74 0.92
N ARG A 48 31.47 1.43 1.37
CA ARG A 48 31.46 2.88 1.57
C ARG A 48 32.34 3.52 0.51
N TRP A 49 31.72 4.19 -0.45
CA TRP A 49 32.41 4.84 -1.55
C TRP A 49 32.19 6.35 -1.51
N GLU A 50 33.16 7.13 -1.94
CA GLU A 50 32.92 8.54 -2.18
C GLU A 50 31.89 8.73 -3.31
N PRO A 51 31.12 9.84 -3.33
CA PRO A 51 30.06 10.06 -4.32
C PRO A 51 30.51 9.92 -5.78
N GLY A 52 31.73 10.33 -6.09
CA GLY A 52 32.29 10.23 -7.45
C GLY A 52 32.50 8.78 -7.90
N LEU A 53 32.95 7.90 -7.01
CA LEU A 53 33.09 6.46 -7.31
C LEU A 53 31.73 5.78 -7.41
N ALA A 54 30.78 6.12 -6.53
CA ALA A 54 29.41 5.62 -6.63
C ALA A 54 28.75 5.99 -7.97
N THR A 55 29.00 7.22 -8.47
CA THR A 55 28.52 7.67 -9.77
C THR A 55 29.13 6.86 -10.91
N ARG A 56 30.46 6.68 -10.94
CA ARG A 56 31.13 5.84 -11.96
C ARG A 56 30.65 4.40 -11.95
N ALA A 57 30.39 3.85 -10.76
CA ALA A 57 29.83 2.50 -10.62
C ALA A 57 28.41 2.40 -11.18
N ALA A 58 27.56 3.39 -10.93
CA ALA A 58 26.22 3.46 -11.48
C ALA A 58 26.25 3.59 -13.02
N GLU A 59 27.12 4.44 -13.55
CA GLU A 59 27.36 4.59 -15.00
C GLU A 59 27.86 3.29 -15.65
N ALA A 60 28.83 2.59 -15.03
CA ALA A 60 29.35 1.33 -15.53
C ALA A 60 28.30 0.20 -15.56
N LEU A 61 27.26 0.32 -14.73
CA LEU A 61 26.15 -0.62 -14.64
C LEU A 61 24.89 -0.13 -15.37
N ASP A 62 24.92 1.08 -15.94
CA ASP A 62 23.79 1.73 -16.59
C ASP A 62 22.54 1.74 -15.69
N VAL A 63 22.71 2.29 -14.49
CA VAL A 63 21.70 2.41 -13.42
C VAL A 63 21.86 3.74 -12.69
N GLY A 64 20.85 4.13 -11.91
CA GLY A 64 20.99 5.24 -10.97
C GLY A 64 21.70 4.83 -9.67
N VAL A 65 22.34 5.79 -8.98
CA VAL A 65 23.07 5.54 -7.72
C VAL A 65 22.14 4.98 -6.64
N GLU A 66 20.88 5.40 -6.61
CA GLU A 66 19.84 4.93 -5.71
C GLU A 66 19.52 3.43 -5.86
N GLN A 67 19.74 2.88 -7.06
CA GLN A 67 19.57 1.44 -7.31
C GLN A 67 20.71 0.59 -6.72
N LEU A 68 21.83 1.23 -6.37
CA LEU A 68 22.99 0.62 -5.69
C LEU A 68 23.00 0.93 -4.18
N ALA A 69 22.51 2.11 -3.79
CA ALA A 69 22.57 2.60 -2.43
C ALA A 69 21.81 1.71 -1.44
N VAL A 70 22.35 1.57 -0.23
CA VAL A 70 21.65 0.93 0.90
C VAL A 70 20.45 1.79 1.27
N VAL A 71 19.30 1.14 1.42
CA VAL A 71 18.16 1.74 2.10
C VAL A 71 18.29 1.35 3.56
N PRO A 72 18.20 2.30 4.53
CA PRO A 72 18.22 1.97 5.95
C PRO A 72 17.24 0.83 6.27
N ALA A 73 17.66 -0.07 7.16
CA ALA A 73 16.77 -1.15 7.61
C ALA A 73 15.48 -0.53 8.19
N ALA A 74 14.34 -1.09 7.80
CA ALA A 74 13.06 -0.68 8.37
C ALA A 74 13.09 -0.90 9.89
N GLU A 75 12.60 0.09 10.63
CA GLU A 75 12.36 -0.06 12.06
C GLU A 75 11.37 -1.22 12.29
N THR A 76 11.43 -1.91 13.43
CA THR A 76 10.41 -2.94 13.76
C THR A 76 9.11 -2.30 14.22
N ALA A 77 9.21 -1.13 14.86
CA ALA A 77 8.10 -0.34 15.33
C ALA A 77 8.50 1.15 15.41
N VAL A 78 7.54 2.04 15.16
CA VAL A 78 7.68 3.49 15.35
C VAL A 78 6.53 3.99 16.19
N HIS A 79 6.82 4.58 17.35
CA HIS A 79 5.82 5.20 18.22
C HIS A 79 5.90 6.73 18.10
N LEU A 80 4.74 7.39 18.05
CA LEU A 80 4.62 8.83 18.14
C LEU A 80 3.51 9.20 19.13
N SER A 81 3.86 9.94 20.17
CA SER A 81 2.91 10.40 21.16
C SER A 81 2.03 11.54 20.64
N ALA A 82 0.84 11.68 21.22
CA ALA A 82 -0.11 12.74 20.91
C ALA A 82 0.52 14.14 21.08
N ALA A 83 1.36 14.32 22.10
CA ALA A 83 2.05 15.59 22.34
C ALA A 83 3.06 15.92 21.22
N ALA A 84 3.82 14.93 20.76
CA ALA A 84 4.76 15.10 19.66
C ALA A 84 4.02 15.37 18.33
N SER A 85 2.92 14.65 18.08
CA SER A 85 2.07 14.87 16.91
C SER A 85 1.47 16.29 16.90
N ARG A 86 0.96 16.78 18.05
CA ARG A 86 0.47 18.15 18.21
C ARG A 86 1.56 19.21 17.99
N ALA A 87 2.77 18.97 18.50
CA ALA A 87 3.90 19.89 18.33
C ALA A 87 4.32 20.02 16.85
N GLY A 88 4.12 18.97 16.04
CA GLY A 88 4.37 18.97 14.60
C GLY A 88 3.18 19.39 13.73
N SER A 89 2.10 19.89 14.32
CA SER A 89 0.88 20.22 13.59
C SER A 89 1.05 21.39 12.62
N ARG A 90 0.22 21.42 11.56
CA ARG A 90 0.20 22.49 10.56
C ARG A 90 -1.21 22.95 10.26
N VAL A 91 -1.42 24.27 10.24
CA VAL A 91 -2.66 24.87 9.77
C VAL A 91 -2.63 24.96 8.25
N VAL A 92 -3.72 24.55 7.61
CA VAL A 92 -3.92 24.71 6.17
C VAL A 92 -4.99 25.76 5.92
N ARG A 93 -4.63 26.79 5.15
CA ARG A 93 -5.56 27.83 4.72
C ARG A 93 -6.11 27.53 3.34
N ARG A 94 -7.43 27.63 3.19
CA ARG A 94 -8.15 27.42 1.94
C ARG A 94 -9.44 28.25 1.96
N GLY A 95 -9.84 28.84 0.84
CA GLY A 95 -10.95 29.78 0.78
C GLY A 95 -10.86 30.98 1.72
N GLY A 96 -9.66 31.39 2.13
CA GLY A 96 -9.49 32.52 3.05
C GLY A 96 -9.88 32.23 4.50
N ILE A 97 -9.99 30.96 4.91
CA ILE A 97 -10.10 30.55 6.32
C ILE A 97 -9.00 29.56 6.70
N ASP A 98 -8.77 29.43 8.01
CA ASP A 98 -8.11 28.25 8.56
C ASP A 98 -9.08 27.08 8.35
N PHE A 99 -8.68 26.13 7.49
CA PHE A 99 -9.58 25.14 6.92
C PHE A 99 -9.40 23.77 7.60
N TYR A 100 -8.13 23.40 7.86
CA TYR A 100 -7.76 22.20 8.62
C TYR A 100 -6.58 22.49 9.54
N VAL A 101 -6.45 21.69 10.60
CA VAL A 101 -5.16 21.42 11.25
C VAL A 101 -4.76 19.99 10.97
N TYR A 102 -3.60 19.76 10.37
CA TYR A 102 -3.06 18.43 10.13
C TYR A 102 -2.08 18.02 11.23
N TYR A 103 -2.19 16.78 11.65
CA TYR A 103 -1.29 16.12 12.60
C TYR A 103 -0.72 14.87 11.95
N SER A 104 0.60 14.82 11.78
CA SER A 104 1.27 13.59 11.32
C SER A 104 1.32 12.57 12.45
N LEU A 105 1.09 11.31 12.11
CA LEU A 105 1.13 10.17 13.03
C LEU A 105 2.42 9.37 12.86
N ALA A 106 2.57 8.29 13.63
CA ALA A 106 3.74 7.43 13.53
C ALA A 106 3.87 6.81 12.13
N GLY A 107 5.08 6.87 11.58
CA GLY A 107 5.44 6.26 10.31
C GLY A 107 6.96 6.21 10.17
N PRO A 108 7.51 5.20 9.47
CA PRO A 108 8.94 5.08 9.28
C PRO A 108 9.46 6.22 8.41
N ARG A 109 10.72 6.58 8.59
CA ARG A 109 11.34 7.68 7.84
C ARG A 109 11.26 7.43 6.33
N GLY A 110 10.84 8.45 5.59
CA GLY A 110 10.76 8.40 4.13
C GLY A 110 9.46 7.79 3.59
N GLN A 111 8.54 7.36 4.44
CA GLN A 111 7.20 6.94 4.04
C GLN A 111 6.15 8.00 4.38
N VAL A 112 5.01 7.95 3.69
CA VAL A 112 3.87 8.82 3.96
C VAL A 112 3.25 8.41 5.30
N ALA A 113 3.29 9.31 6.28
CA ALA A 113 2.66 9.08 7.57
C ALA A 113 1.14 9.33 7.47
N PRO A 114 0.30 8.52 8.14
CA PRO A 114 -1.12 8.81 8.28
C PRO A 114 -1.36 10.15 8.98
N VAL A 115 -2.53 10.74 8.77
CA VAL A 115 -2.85 12.07 9.30
C VAL A 115 -4.18 12.12 10.03
N ILE A 116 -4.21 12.84 11.16
CA ILE A 116 -5.45 13.36 11.74
C ILE A 116 -5.68 14.76 11.21
N LEU A 117 -6.93 15.10 10.91
CA LEU A 117 -7.33 16.46 10.55
C LEU A 117 -8.37 16.98 11.53
N ASP A 118 -8.16 18.18 12.08
CA ASP A 118 -9.25 18.98 12.63
C ASP A 118 -10.05 19.58 11.47
N ILE A 119 -11.37 19.43 11.48
CA ILE A 119 -12.27 20.00 10.47
C ILE A 119 -12.71 21.39 10.94
N LEU A 120 -12.23 22.44 10.28
CA LEU A 120 -12.49 23.83 10.70
C LEU A 120 -13.42 24.60 9.76
N CYS A 121 -13.73 24.07 8.57
CA CYS A 121 -14.71 24.69 7.69
C CYS A 121 -16.09 24.66 8.37
N PRO A 122 -16.70 25.82 8.66
CA PRO A 122 -17.88 25.91 9.52
C PRO A 122 -19.14 25.38 8.84
N PRO A 123 -20.20 25.07 9.62
CA PRO A 123 -21.50 24.74 9.07
C PRO A 123 -22.04 25.89 8.20
N GLY A 124 -22.78 25.53 7.14
CA GLY A 124 -23.35 26.50 6.19
C GLY A 124 -22.35 27.10 5.19
N ARG A 125 -21.05 26.78 5.29
CA ARG A 125 -20.06 27.12 4.28
C ARG A 125 -19.72 25.89 3.43
N LEU A 126 -19.86 26.02 2.12
CA LEU A 126 -19.47 24.95 1.20
C LEU A 126 -17.94 24.77 1.20
N PRO A 127 -17.41 23.61 1.59
CA PRO A 127 -15.96 23.38 1.64
C PRO A 127 -15.35 23.32 0.24
N GLU A 128 -14.15 23.88 0.07
CA GLU A 128 -13.42 23.89 -1.21
C GLU A 128 -12.73 22.54 -1.46
N LEU A 129 -12.98 21.96 -2.64
CA LEU A 129 -12.38 20.71 -3.09
C LEU A 129 -10.86 20.82 -3.21
N ASN A 130 -10.17 19.70 -2.99
CA ASN A 130 -8.78 19.54 -3.42
C ASN A 130 -8.74 19.13 -4.92
N ARG A 131 -7.61 18.60 -5.39
CA ARG A 131 -7.44 18.10 -6.76
C ARG A 131 -7.45 16.57 -6.87
N GLY A 132 -7.76 15.87 -5.78
CA GLY A 132 -7.50 14.44 -5.64
C GLY A 132 -6.00 14.11 -5.58
N HIS A 133 -5.68 12.85 -5.31
CA HIS A 133 -4.33 12.29 -5.32
C HIS A 133 -4.35 10.81 -5.73
N LEU A 134 -3.22 10.29 -6.20
CA LEU A 134 -3.13 8.91 -6.72
C LEU A 134 -3.46 7.87 -5.65
N GLU A 135 -3.05 8.12 -4.42
CA GLU A 135 -3.21 7.21 -3.29
C GLU A 135 -4.69 7.06 -2.92
N PRO A 136 -5.24 5.84 -2.85
CA PRO A 136 -6.53 5.61 -2.22
C PRO A 136 -6.43 5.81 -0.71
N ALA A 137 -7.54 6.11 -0.04
CA ALA A 137 -7.53 6.35 1.41
C ALA A 137 -8.74 5.76 2.13
N ILE A 138 -8.55 5.26 3.34
CA ILE A 138 -9.66 5.07 4.28
C ILE A 138 -9.78 6.35 5.11
N THR A 139 -10.98 6.94 5.11
CA THR A 139 -11.32 8.04 6.00
C THR A 139 -12.36 7.59 7.01
N VAL A 140 -12.17 7.95 8.27
CA VAL A 140 -13.14 7.69 9.35
C VAL A 140 -13.37 8.94 10.19
N ASN A 141 -14.64 9.20 10.53
CA ASN A 141 -14.98 10.25 11.48
C ASN A 141 -14.62 9.80 12.91
N LEU A 142 -13.75 10.57 13.57
CA LEU A 142 -13.31 10.36 14.95
C LEU A 142 -14.22 11.06 15.96
N GLY A 143 -15.12 11.93 15.48
CA GLY A 143 -16.05 12.73 16.28
C GLY A 143 -15.37 13.86 17.06
N PRO A 144 -16.09 14.45 18.04
CA PRO A 144 -17.47 14.12 18.44
C PRO A 144 -18.57 14.59 17.49
N GLY A 145 -18.30 15.55 16.61
CA GLY A 145 -19.29 16.11 15.67
C GLY A 145 -19.41 15.35 14.34
N ASP A 146 -20.57 15.49 13.70
CA ASP A 146 -20.81 15.04 12.34
C ASP A 146 -20.13 15.99 11.34
N ILE A 147 -19.69 15.43 10.20
CA ILE A 147 -19.06 16.20 9.12
C ILE A 147 -19.78 15.95 7.79
N ASN A 148 -19.77 16.95 6.92
CA ASN A 148 -20.13 16.76 5.52
C ASN A 148 -18.89 16.33 4.75
N GLY A 149 -19.00 15.24 3.99
CA GLY A 149 -18.08 14.89 2.92
C GLY A 149 -18.58 15.45 1.59
N ARG A 150 -17.66 16.03 0.81
CA ARG A 150 -17.92 16.52 -0.55
C ARG A 150 -16.95 15.88 -1.52
N TRP A 151 -17.46 15.34 -2.63
CA TRP A 151 -16.66 14.62 -3.64
C TRP A 151 -16.88 15.10 -5.09
N GLY A 152 -17.60 16.20 -5.27
CA GLY A 152 -17.91 16.74 -6.60
C GLY A 152 -18.27 18.21 -6.55
N GLU A 153 -18.22 18.85 -7.72
CA GLU A 153 -18.60 20.26 -7.86
C GLU A 153 -20.09 20.45 -7.63
N GLU A 154 -20.92 19.67 -8.32
CA GLU A 154 -22.37 19.56 -8.09
C GLU A 154 -22.65 18.80 -6.80
N LEU A 155 -23.73 19.16 -6.10
CA LEU A 155 -24.14 18.51 -4.85
C LEU A 155 -25.32 17.59 -5.12
N THR A 156 -25.03 16.29 -5.12
CA THR A 156 -25.95 15.16 -5.34
C THR A 156 -25.79 14.15 -4.20
N GLY A 157 -26.62 13.11 -4.15
CA GLY A 157 -26.51 12.06 -3.15
C GLY A 157 -25.15 11.33 -3.15
N ASP A 158 -24.48 11.24 -4.30
CA ASP A 158 -23.16 10.59 -4.42
C ASP A 158 -22.01 11.54 -4.05
N THR A 159 -22.20 12.84 -4.25
CA THR A 159 -21.15 13.87 -4.15
C THR A 159 -21.24 14.70 -2.87
N TRP A 160 -22.29 14.53 -2.06
CA TRP A 160 -22.48 15.20 -0.77
C TRP A 160 -23.22 14.30 0.22
N SER A 161 -22.56 13.92 1.32
CA SER A 161 -23.21 13.16 2.38
C SER A 161 -22.60 13.46 3.75
N VAL A 162 -23.36 13.15 4.80
CA VAL A 162 -22.90 13.26 6.19
C VAL A 162 -22.13 11.99 6.57
N LEU A 163 -20.97 12.16 7.19
CA LEU A 163 -20.26 11.11 7.91
C LEU A 163 -20.52 11.33 9.41
N ALA A 164 -21.34 10.46 9.99
CA ALA A 164 -21.76 10.58 11.37
C ALA A 164 -20.64 10.20 12.35
N ALA A 165 -20.62 10.86 13.51
CA ALA A 165 -19.84 10.43 14.66
C ALA A 165 -20.69 9.55 15.59
N ASN A 166 -20.09 8.52 16.17
CA ASN A 166 -20.81 7.66 17.11
C ASN A 166 -20.94 8.35 18.48
N THR A 167 -22.15 8.82 18.77
CA THR A 167 -22.50 9.44 20.06
C THR A 167 -23.15 8.47 21.04
N GLY A 168 -23.45 7.24 20.61
CA GLY A 168 -24.12 6.20 21.42
C GLY A 168 -23.16 5.34 22.24
N GLU A 169 -23.58 4.10 22.47
CA GLU A 169 -22.76 3.01 23.04
C GLU A 169 -21.71 2.53 22.01
N ASP A 170 -20.72 1.75 22.48
CA ASP A 170 -19.62 1.22 21.68
C ASP A 170 -18.75 2.30 21.01
N ARG A 171 -18.40 3.36 21.74
CA ARG A 171 -17.60 4.49 21.20
C ARG A 171 -16.17 4.14 20.76
N TRP A 172 -15.74 2.89 20.94
CA TRP A 172 -14.54 2.37 20.31
C TRP A 172 -14.72 2.22 18.79
N ILE A 173 -15.96 2.11 18.31
CA ILE A 173 -16.39 2.42 16.94
C ILE A 173 -16.70 3.91 16.88
N THR A 174 -15.81 4.69 16.26
CA THR A 174 -15.82 6.16 16.39
C THR A 174 -16.83 6.87 15.51
N GLY A 175 -17.16 6.32 14.34
CA GLY A 175 -18.01 7.00 13.36
C GLY A 175 -18.06 6.26 12.02
N ASP A 176 -18.76 6.87 11.07
CA ASP A 176 -18.82 6.40 9.69
C ASP A 176 -17.44 6.43 9.04
N SER A 177 -17.24 5.54 8.06
CA SER A 177 -16.01 5.47 7.29
C SER A 177 -16.27 5.22 5.81
N TYR A 178 -15.31 5.55 4.96
CA TYR A 178 -15.38 5.23 3.54
C TYR A 178 -13.98 5.04 2.95
N VAL A 179 -13.91 4.30 1.84
CA VAL A 179 -12.74 4.22 0.97
C VAL A 179 -12.89 5.25 -0.13
N GLU A 180 -11.93 6.17 -0.17
CA GLU A 180 -11.77 7.14 -1.23
C GLU A 180 -11.04 6.53 -2.43
N PRO A 181 -11.60 6.65 -3.66
CA PRO A 181 -10.93 6.18 -4.86
C PRO A 181 -9.85 7.18 -5.31
N SER A 182 -8.81 6.65 -5.96
CA SER A 182 -7.72 7.43 -6.54
C SER A 182 -8.23 8.60 -7.40
N PHE A 183 -7.60 9.76 -7.22
CA PHE A 183 -7.86 11.04 -7.88
C PHE A 183 -9.24 11.65 -7.67
N CYS A 184 -10.11 11.10 -6.82
CA CYS A 184 -11.38 11.73 -6.49
C CYS A 184 -11.16 13.03 -5.70
N PRO A 185 -11.56 14.20 -6.23
CA PRO A 185 -11.47 15.43 -5.46
C PRO A 185 -12.38 15.36 -4.25
N HIS A 186 -11.89 15.70 -3.07
CA HIS A 186 -12.65 15.61 -1.84
C HIS A 186 -12.33 16.73 -0.84
N THR A 187 -13.25 16.96 0.10
CA THR A 187 -13.10 17.94 1.18
C THR A 187 -14.19 17.77 2.24
N TYR A 188 -14.04 18.44 3.39
CA TYR A 188 -14.92 18.27 4.54
C TYR A 188 -15.28 19.62 5.20
N SER A 189 -16.47 19.68 5.78
CA SER A 189 -16.90 20.75 6.69
C SER A 189 -17.69 20.18 7.86
N LEU A 190 -17.86 20.95 8.92
CA LEU A 190 -18.73 20.57 10.02
C LEU A 190 -20.21 20.59 9.57
N VAL A 191 -21.03 19.69 10.13
CA VAL A 191 -22.50 19.73 9.97
C VAL A 191 -23.12 20.75 10.92
N GLY A 192 -22.58 20.85 12.13
CA GLY A 192 -23.02 21.80 13.17
C GLY A 192 -21.83 22.45 13.87
N ASP A 193 -22.07 22.96 15.08
CA ASP A 193 -21.03 23.67 15.86
C ASP A 193 -20.10 22.74 16.65
N GLU A 194 -20.46 21.45 16.77
CA GLU A 194 -19.64 20.45 17.46
C GLU A 194 -18.34 20.20 16.66
N PRO A 195 -17.14 20.30 17.29
CA PRO A 195 -15.90 20.05 16.59
C PRO A 195 -15.79 18.59 16.16
N ALA A 196 -15.06 18.35 15.07
CA ALA A 196 -14.84 17.00 14.57
C ALA A 196 -13.41 16.84 14.06
N ARG A 197 -12.95 15.58 14.13
CA ARG A 197 -11.69 15.14 13.54
C ARG A 197 -11.93 13.95 12.64
N ILE A 198 -11.08 13.80 11.64
CA ILE A 198 -10.98 12.55 10.87
C ILE A 198 -9.58 11.96 10.98
N LEU A 199 -9.49 10.65 10.85
CA LEU A 199 -8.27 10.00 10.40
C LEU A 199 -8.39 9.81 8.88
N SER A 200 -7.40 10.27 8.13
CA SER A 200 -7.22 9.96 6.72
C SER A 200 -5.98 9.10 6.57
N TYR A 201 -6.19 7.81 6.28
CA TYR A 201 -5.13 6.83 6.07
C TYR A 201 -4.96 6.56 4.58
N THR A 202 -3.98 7.20 3.96
CA THR A 202 -3.61 7.01 2.55
C THR A 202 -2.74 5.77 2.40
N GLY A 203 -3.16 4.81 1.56
CA GLY A 203 -2.37 3.62 1.26
C GLY A 203 -1.53 3.80 0.00
N ALA A 204 -0.44 3.03 -0.10
CA ALA A 204 0.34 2.94 -1.33
C ALA A 204 -0.55 2.50 -2.52
N SER A 205 -0.51 3.25 -3.63
CA SER A 205 -1.23 2.87 -4.85
C SER A 205 -0.54 1.72 -5.57
N PRO A 206 -1.23 0.60 -5.87
CA PRO A 206 -0.67 -0.48 -6.68
C PRO A 206 -0.28 -0.04 -8.10
N LEU A 207 -0.81 1.10 -8.56
CA LEU A 207 -0.52 1.67 -9.88
C LEU A 207 0.71 2.59 -9.90
N ALA A 208 1.26 3.00 -8.74
CA ALA A 208 2.36 3.97 -8.67
C ALA A 208 3.53 3.57 -9.59
N GLY A 209 3.98 2.33 -9.51
CA GLY A 209 5.08 1.86 -10.35
C GLY A 209 4.75 1.82 -11.85
N LEU A 210 3.48 1.62 -12.24
CA LEU A 210 3.07 1.73 -13.64
C LEU A 210 3.05 3.19 -14.10
N VAL A 211 2.48 4.09 -13.28
CA VAL A 211 2.42 5.54 -13.55
C VAL A 211 3.82 6.11 -13.74
N ASP A 212 4.75 5.82 -12.83
CA ASP A 212 6.14 6.29 -12.90
C ASP A 212 6.85 5.84 -14.18
N ARG A 213 6.58 4.61 -14.65
CA ARG A 213 7.15 4.12 -15.91
C ARG A 213 6.48 4.76 -17.11
N ALA A 214 5.16 4.84 -17.11
CA ALA A 214 4.36 5.37 -18.21
C ALA A 214 4.65 6.86 -18.48
N ASP A 215 5.06 7.61 -17.45
CA ASP A 215 5.48 9.02 -17.60
C ASP A 215 6.66 9.21 -18.57
N THR A 216 7.47 8.17 -18.76
CA THR A 216 8.63 8.21 -19.68
C THR A 216 8.30 7.70 -21.09
N TRP A 217 7.07 7.26 -21.34
CA TRP A 217 6.71 6.67 -22.63
C TRP A 217 6.42 7.75 -23.68
N PRO A 218 6.62 7.45 -24.98
CA PRO A 218 6.10 8.30 -26.04
C PRO A 218 4.57 8.47 -25.94
N ALA A 219 4.06 9.66 -26.26
CA ALA A 219 2.65 10.00 -26.09
C ALA A 219 1.71 9.04 -26.83
N GLU A 220 2.09 8.61 -28.04
CA GLU A 220 1.35 7.64 -28.84
C GLU A 220 1.27 6.25 -28.19
N SER A 221 2.31 5.86 -27.44
CA SER A 221 2.33 4.57 -26.72
C SER A 221 1.43 4.61 -25.49
N PHE A 222 1.43 5.76 -24.80
CA PHE A 222 0.51 5.98 -23.68
C PHE A 222 -0.94 6.05 -24.15
N ALA A 223 -1.23 6.73 -25.27
CA ALA A 223 -2.57 6.75 -25.86
C ALA A 223 -3.08 5.34 -26.22
N ALA A 224 -2.22 4.51 -26.80
CA ALA A 224 -2.57 3.11 -27.10
C ALA A 224 -2.87 2.29 -25.84
N LEU A 225 -2.17 2.53 -24.72
CA LEU A 225 -2.50 1.91 -23.44
C LEU A 225 -3.90 2.34 -22.96
N LEU A 226 -4.23 3.63 -23.07
CA LEU A 226 -5.55 4.13 -22.68
C LEU A 226 -6.67 3.50 -23.51
N ASP A 227 -6.46 3.35 -24.82
CA ASP A 227 -7.41 2.67 -25.70
C ASP A 227 -7.59 1.20 -25.32
N ASP A 228 -6.52 0.51 -24.93
CA ASP A 228 -6.54 -0.90 -24.52
C ASP A 228 -7.20 -1.12 -23.14
N VAL A 229 -7.14 -0.13 -22.25
CA VAL A 229 -7.74 -0.20 -20.90
C VAL A 229 -9.20 0.28 -20.90
N GLY A 230 -9.53 1.31 -21.68
CA GLY A 230 -10.86 1.92 -21.71
C GLY A 230 -11.33 2.47 -20.36
N GLU A 231 -12.64 2.56 -20.16
CA GLU A 231 -13.23 2.91 -18.85
C GLU A 231 -13.04 1.80 -17.81
N ARG A 232 -12.98 0.54 -18.28
CA ARG A 232 -12.75 -0.65 -17.48
C ARG A 232 -12.06 -1.71 -18.32
N LEU A 233 -10.98 -2.27 -17.78
CA LEU A 233 -10.30 -3.40 -18.39
C LEU A 233 -11.07 -4.69 -18.13
N GLU A 234 -11.78 -5.17 -19.15
CA GLU A 234 -12.58 -6.40 -19.11
C GLU A 234 -11.73 -7.67 -19.37
N PRO A 235 -12.11 -8.84 -18.82
CA PRO A 235 -11.43 -10.11 -19.07
C PRO A 235 -11.19 -10.45 -20.55
N ALA A 236 -12.14 -10.09 -21.41
CA ALA A 236 -12.03 -10.23 -22.86
C ALA A 236 -10.85 -9.42 -23.44
N GLY A 237 -10.67 -8.19 -22.97
CA GLY A 237 -9.56 -7.31 -23.34
C GLY A 237 -8.21 -7.89 -22.90
N ILE A 238 -8.13 -8.43 -21.68
CA ILE A 238 -6.92 -9.09 -21.15
C ILE A 238 -6.55 -10.31 -22.00
N LEU A 239 -7.52 -11.17 -22.34
CA LEU A 239 -7.28 -12.31 -23.21
C LEU A 239 -6.82 -11.87 -24.61
N ALA A 240 -7.47 -10.86 -25.19
CA ALA A 240 -7.10 -10.30 -26.49
C ALA A 240 -5.64 -9.77 -26.49
N GLN A 241 -5.26 -9.01 -25.46
CA GLN A 241 -3.88 -8.53 -25.29
C GLN A 241 -2.89 -9.70 -25.16
N ALA A 242 -3.23 -10.74 -24.39
CA ALA A 242 -2.40 -11.93 -24.24
C ALA A 242 -2.24 -12.68 -25.57
N MET A 243 -3.32 -12.86 -26.33
CA MET A 243 -3.32 -13.47 -27.66
C MET A 243 -2.44 -12.68 -28.63
N ARG A 244 -2.62 -11.36 -28.74
CA ARG A 244 -1.79 -10.48 -29.58
C ARG A 244 -0.32 -10.58 -29.22
N ARG A 245 0.01 -10.56 -27.92
CA ARG A 245 1.39 -10.66 -27.42
C ARG A 245 2.07 -11.98 -27.76
N ARG A 246 1.30 -13.07 -27.90
CA ARG A 246 1.80 -14.42 -28.28
C ARG A 246 1.52 -14.78 -29.75
N ALA A 247 1.05 -13.83 -30.56
CA ALA A 247 0.71 -14.04 -31.98
C ALA A 247 -0.33 -15.16 -32.22
N PHE A 248 -1.36 -15.23 -31.38
CA PHE A 248 -2.53 -16.08 -31.59
C PHE A 248 -3.68 -15.29 -32.21
N ASP A 249 -4.32 -15.87 -33.22
CA ASP A 249 -5.71 -15.56 -33.59
C ASP A 249 -6.68 -16.53 -32.89
N VAL A 250 -7.99 -16.31 -33.06
CA VAL A 250 -9.02 -17.16 -32.43
C VAL A 250 -8.87 -18.63 -32.86
N LYS A 251 -8.69 -18.89 -34.15
CA LYS A 251 -8.61 -20.24 -34.71
C LYS A 251 -7.41 -21.01 -34.14
N THR A 252 -6.24 -20.39 -34.14
CA THR A 252 -5.00 -20.99 -33.61
C THR A 252 -5.06 -21.20 -32.11
N LEU A 253 -5.65 -20.28 -31.35
CA LEU A 253 -5.89 -20.47 -29.92
C LEU A 253 -6.80 -21.68 -29.68
N CYS A 254 -7.94 -21.74 -30.37
CA CYS A 254 -8.94 -22.79 -30.18
C CYS A 254 -8.39 -24.17 -30.54
N SER A 255 -7.65 -24.25 -31.65
CA SER A 255 -6.96 -25.49 -32.05
C SER A 255 -5.92 -25.94 -31.03
N ALA A 256 -5.17 -25.02 -30.40
CA ALA A 256 -4.11 -25.35 -29.45
C ALA A 256 -4.66 -25.64 -28.03
N ALA A 257 -5.70 -24.93 -27.61
CA ALA A 257 -6.30 -25.03 -26.28
C ALA A 257 -7.39 -26.12 -26.18
N GLY A 258 -7.90 -26.62 -27.31
CA GLY A 258 -9.07 -27.49 -27.33
C GLY A 258 -10.30 -26.78 -26.75
N VAL A 259 -10.57 -25.58 -27.26
CA VAL A 259 -11.71 -24.73 -26.89
C VAL A 259 -12.51 -24.43 -28.15
N ASP A 260 -13.83 -24.29 -28.02
CA ASP A 260 -14.71 -24.01 -29.15
C ASP A 260 -14.49 -22.59 -29.71
N GLU A 261 -14.38 -22.49 -31.04
CA GLU A 261 -14.08 -21.23 -31.75
C GLU A 261 -15.16 -20.18 -31.54
N ARG A 262 -16.43 -20.62 -31.54
CA ARG A 262 -17.56 -19.71 -31.31
C ARG A 262 -17.57 -19.22 -29.88
N SER A 263 -17.35 -20.09 -28.89
CA SER A 263 -17.28 -19.66 -27.49
C SER A 263 -16.18 -18.63 -27.24
N VAL A 264 -15.00 -18.76 -27.86
CA VAL A 264 -13.93 -17.75 -27.75
C VAL A 264 -14.29 -16.47 -28.49
N GLY A 265 -14.87 -16.57 -29.69
CA GLY A 265 -15.34 -15.41 -30.45
C GLY A 265 -16.39 -14.59 -29.69
N ASP A 266 -17.39 -15.27 -29.12
CA ASP A 266 -18.45 -14.66 -28.31
C ASP A 266 -17.86 -14.01 -27.05
N PHE A 267 -16.86 -14.63 -26.40
CA PHE A 267 -16.21 -14.08 -25.22
C PHE A 267 -15.42 -12.81 -25.52
N LEU A 268 -14.65 -12.81 -26.62
CA LEU A 268 -13.95 -11.61 -27.09
C LEU A 268 -14.93 -10.50 -27.52
N GLY A 269 -16.17 -10.86 -27.88
CA GLY A 269 -17.28 -9.95 -28.11
C GLY A 269 -17.98 -9.44 -26.84
N GLY A 270 -17.54 -9.87 -25.64
CA GLY A 270 -18.07 -9.44 -24.35
C GLY A 270 -19.11 -10.37 -23.71
N ALA A 271 -19.37 -11.54 -24.27
CA ALA A 271 -20.26 -12.53 -23.64
C ALA A 271 -19.53 -13.36 -22.56
N ASP A 272 -20.25 -13.79 -21.52
CA ASP A 272 -19.73 -14.75 -20.55
C ASP A 272 -19.87 -16.20 -21.06
N SER A 273 -19.16 -16.52 -22.14
CA SER A 273 -19.29 -17.77 -22.91
C SER A 273 -18.18 -18.80 -22.65
N LEU A 274 -17.18 -18.48 -21.81
CA LEU A 274 -16.10 -19.39 -21.44
C LEU A 274 -16.19 -19.78 -19.97
N ASP A 275 -16.31 -21.09 -19.71
CA ASP A 275 -16.23 -21.61 -18.36
C ASP A 275 -14.79 -21.57 -17.80
N LEU A 276 -14.66 -21.80 -16.49
CA LEU A 276 -13.37 -21.81 -15.79
C LEU A 276 -12.36 -22.79 -16.41
N ALA A 277 -12.82 -23.93 -16.93
CA ALA A 277 -11.93 -24.92 -17.54
C ALA A 277 -11.39 -24.42 -18.88
N ALA A 278 -12.23 -23.75 -19.68
CA ALA A 278 -11.85 -23.12 -20.93
C ALA A 278 -10.91 -21.94 -20.70
N LEU A 279 -11.18 -21.08 -19.71
CA LEU A 279 -10.28 -19.98 -19.31
C LEU A 279 -8.90 -20.50 -18.88
N ARG A 280 -8.85 -21.59 -18.10
CA ARG A 280 -7.58 -22.25 -17.72
C ARG A 280 -6.80 -22.75 -18.92
N ARG A 281 -7.45 -23.46 -19.84
CA ARG A 281 -6.79 -24.00 -21.04
C ARG A 281 -6.32 -22.87 -21.95
N GLY A 282 -7.21 -21.93 -22.28
CA GLY A 282 -6.90 -20.78 -23.12
C GLY A 282 -5.77 -19.93 -22.54
N GLY A 283 -5.89 -19.55 -21.27
CA GLY A 283 -4.86 -18.82 -20.53
C GLY A 283 -3.50 -19.56 -20.55
N ALA A 284 -3.48 -20.85 -20.24
CA ALA A 284 -2.26 -21.65 -20.31
C ALA A 284 -1.66 -21.67 -21.72
N THR A 285 -2.46 -21.81 -22.78
CA THR A 285 -1.98 -21.78 -24.17
C THR A 285 -1.34 -20.45 -24.55
N VAL A 286 -1.88 -19.33 -24.07
CA VAL A 286 -1.30 -18.00 -24.28
C VAL A 286 -0.38 -17.57 -23.14
N HIS A 287 0.08 -18.47 -22.27
CA HIS A 287 0.92 -18.14 -21.11
C HIS A 287 0.40 -16.95 -20.28
N CYS A 288 -0.91 -16.84 -20.10
CA CYS A 288 -1.58 -15.87 -19.25
C CYS A 288 -2.13 -16.58 -18.02
N ASP A 289 -1.94 -15.99 -16.85
CA ASP A 289 -2.59 -16.47 -15.63
C ASP A 289 -4.10 -16.31 -15.77
N TYR A 290 -4.83 -17.44 -15.79
CA TYR A 290 -6.28 -17.44 -16.00
C TYR A 290 -7.03 -16.67 -14.91
N ARG A 291 -6.42 -16.45 -13.74
CA ARG A 291 -7.03 -15.68 -12.64
C ARG A 291 -7.28 -14.23 -13.02
N LEU A 292 -6.49 -13.68 -13.95
CA LEU A 292 -6.70 -12.35 -14.52
C LEU A 292 -7.89 -12.30 -15.50
N LEU A 293 -8.39 -13.45 -15.93
CA LEU A 293 -9.54 -13.57 -16.84
C LEU A 293 -10.86 -13.81 -16.09
N LEU A 294 -10.84 -13.74 -14.76
CA LEU A 294 -12.04 -13.83 -13.94
C LEU A 294 -12.66 -12.43 -13.79
N PRO A 295 -13.98 -12.31 -13.80
CA PRO A 295 -14.64 -11.06 -13.52
C PRO A 295 -14.35 -10.62 -12.08
N VAL A 296 -14.22 -9.31 -11.89
CA VAL A 296 -14.05 -8.68 -10.57
C VAL A 296 -15.36 -7.99 -10.17
N ASP A 297 -15.83 -8.26 -8.96
CA ASP A 297 -16.95 -7.52 -8.38
C ASP A 297 -16.50 -6.12 -7.97
N VAL A 298 -17.22 -5.11 -8.43
CA VAL A 298 -16.95 -3.71 -8.09
C VAL A 298 -18.08 -3.21 -7.20
N VAL A 299 -17.77 -2.98 -5.92
CA VAL A 299 -18.69 -2.36 -4.95
C VAL A 299 -18.26 -0.90 -4.77
N ARG A 300 -18.86 -0.01 -5.56
CA ARG A 300 -18.58 1.43 -5.57
C ARG A 300 -19.85 2.24 -5.90
N ASP A 301 -19.98 3.44 -5.34
CA ASP A 301 -21.04 4.40 -5.67
C ASP A 301 -20.75 5.21 -6.95
N GLY A 302 -21.59 6.20 -7.27
CA GLY A 302 -21.48 7.02 -8.48
C GLY A 302 -20.19 7.85 -8.60
N VAL A 303 -19.42 8.00 -7.52
CA VAL A 303 -18.10 8.65 -7.52
C VAL A 303 -16.96 7.68 -7.19
N GLY A 304 -17.25 6.38 -7.13
CA GLY A 304 -16.24 5.33 -6.96
C GLY A 304 -15.95 4.92 -5.51
N LYS A 305 -16.66 5.47 -4.51
CA LYS A 305 -16.38 5.19 -3.08
C LYS A 305 -17.08 3.93 -2.62
N SER A 306 -16.55 3.30 -1.58
CA SER A 306 -17.29 2.35 -0.76
C SER A 306 -17.43 2.90 0.66
N SER A 307 -18.67 2.98 1.15
CA SER A 307 -18.98 3.57 2.47
C SER A 307 -19.37 2.48 3.45
N ARG A 308 -19.21 2.77 4.75
CA ARG A 308 -19.68 1.94 5.84
C ARG A 308 -20.16 2.81 7.00
N THR A 309 -21.41 2.62 7.36
CA THR A 309 -22.06 3.32 8.47
C THR A 309 -21.65 2.74 9.82
N ILE A 310 -21.84 3.52 10.90
CA ILE A 310 -21.68 3.05 12.28
C ILE A 310 -22.45 1.75 12.52
N GLN A 311 -23.70 1.64 12.01
CA GLN A 311 -24.51 0.45 12.23
C GLN A 311 -23.93 -0.78 11.51
N GLU A 312 -23.49 -0.64 10.26
CA GLU A 312 -22.84 -1.74 9.52
C GLU A 312 -21.51 -2.16 10.15
N SER A 313 -20.78 -1.24 10.79
CA SER A 313 -19.63 -1.58 11.62
C SER A 313 -20.06 -2.35 12.87
N LYS A 314 -21.09 -1.90 13.58
CA LYS A 314 -21.65 -2.62 14.76
C LYS A 314 -22.13 -4.03 14.41
N ASP A 315 -22.78 -4.19 13.26
CA ASP A 315 -23.26 -5.49 12.78
C ASP A 315 -22.11 -6.46 12.44
N SER A 316 -20.89 -5.96 12.28
CA SER A 316 -19.69 -6.76 12.02
C SER A 316 -18.86 -7.12 13.26
N ILE A 317 -19.35 -6.74 14.46
CA ILE A 317 -18.68 -7.02 15.73
C ILE A 317 -18.46 -8.53 15.88
N ARG A 318 -17.21 -8.91 16.13
CA ARG A 318 -16.81 -10.32 16.35
C ARG A 318 -15.60 -10.41 17.26
N SER A 319 -15.45 -11.57 17.90
CA SER A 319 -14.21 -11.92 18.59
C SER A 319 -13.09 -12.21 17.58
N PHE A 320 -11.89 -11.74 17.87
CA PHE A 320 -10.68 -12.01 17.10
C PHE A 320 -9.51 -12.20 18.08
N GLY A 321 -9.20 -13.46 18.38
CA GLY A 321 -8.21 -13.79 19.41
C GLY A 321 -8.60 -13.17 20.76
N GLU A 322 -7.70 -12.37 21.31
CA GLU A 322 -7.85 -11.66 22.59
C GLU A 322 -8.58 -10.31 22.47
N TYR A 323 -9.10 -9.99 21.28
CA TYR A 323 -9.69 -8.70 20.95
C TYR A 323 -11.15 -8.84 20.51
N VAL A 324 -11.89 -7.74 20.57
CA VAL A 324 -13.15 -7.57 19.86
C VAL A 324 -12.92 -6.61 18.71
N VAL A 325 -13.41 -6.94 17.51
CA VAL A 325 -13.17 -6.14 16.31
C VAL A 325 -14.46 -5.83 15.57
N ALA A 326 -14.47 -4.70 14.88
CA ALA A 326 -15.50 -4.30 13.93
C ALA A 326 -14.84 -3.73 12.68
N ASP A 327 -15.45 -3.95 11.52
CA ASP A 327 -14.86 -3.53 10.25
C ASP A 327 -15.06 -2.02 10.03
N LEU A 328 -14.05 -1.38 9.44
CA LEU A 328 -14.22 -0.10 8.74
C LEU A 328 -14.71 -0.36 7.30
N ALA A 329 -14.92 0.70 6.54
CA ALA A 329 -15.10 0.60 5.10
C ALA A 329 -13.88 -0.09 4.44
N GLY A 330 -14.18 -0.92 3.45
CA GLY A 330 -13.20 -1.60 2.62
C GLY A 330 -13.76 -1.78 1.21
N SER A 331 -12.92 -2.21 0.26
CA SER A 331 -13.36 -2.51 -1.10
C SER A 331 -12.56 -3.68 -1.68
N PRO A 332 -13.22 -4.67 -2.34
CA PRO A 332 -12.51 -5.69 -3.12
C PRO A 332 -11.61 -5.10 -4.21
N SER A 333 -11.91 -3.86 -4.64
CA SER A 333 -11.14 -3.14 -5.64
C SER A 333 -9.87 -2.46 -5.10
N ALA A 334 -9.67 -2.46 -3.78
CA ALA A 334 -8.47 -2.01 -3.09
C ALA A 334 -8.13 -3.01 -1.97
N PRO A 335 -7.81 -4.27 -2.30
CA PRO A 335 -7.77 -5.38 -1.35
C PRO A 335 -6.67 -5.23 -0.28
N ASP A 336 -5.65 -4.44 -0.58
CA ASP A 336 -4.54 -4.19 0.35
C ASP A 336 -4.84 -3.08 1.35
N LEU A 337 -5.85 -2.23 1.09
CA LEU A 337 -6.23 -1.13 1.97
C LEU A 337 -7.27 -1.62 2.98
N LEU A 338 -6.80 -1.81 4.21
CA LEU A 338 -7.54 -2.48 5.28
C LEU A 338 -7.74 -1.55 6.47
N GLY A 339 -8.93 -1.62 7.09
CA GLY A 339 -9.26 -0.88 8.29
C GLY A 339 -10.14 -1.69 9.23
N THR A 340 -9.84 -1.62 10.53
CA THR A 340 -10.63 -2.30 11.57
C THR A 340 -10.62 -1.47 12.86
N PHE A 341 -11.77 -1.34 13.51
CA PHE A 341 -11.85 -0.93 14.91
C PHE A 341 -11.45 -2.12 15.77
N LEU A 342 -10.59 -1.91 16.77
CA LEU A 342 -10.10 -2.94 17.66
C LEU A 342 -10.27 -2.51 19.11
N LEU A 343 -11.03 -3.29 19.87
CA LEU A 343 -11.23 -3.11 21.31
C LEU A 343 -10.31 -4.06 22.07
N VAL A 344 -9.49 -3.47 22.95
CA VAL A 344 -8.66 -4.16 23.94
C VAL A 344 -9.38 -4.06 25.27
N ASP A 345 -9.72 -5.21 25.85
CA ASP A 345 -10.22 -5.32 27.21
C ASP A 345 -9.57 -6.52 27.89
N ARG A 346 -8.32 -6.31 28.31
CA ARG A 346 -7.49 -7.35 28.90
C ARG A 346 -6.66 -6.78 30.03
N ALA A 347 -6.68 -7.44 31.19
CA ALA A 347 -5.85 -7.07 32.33
C ALA A 347 -4.36 -6.97 31.92
N GLU A 348 -3.63 -6.01 32.50
CA GLU A 348 -2.21 -5.73 32.25
C GLU A 348 -1.27 -6.80 32.85
N HIS A 349 -1.54 -8.08 32.59
CA HIS A 349 -0.76 -9.19 33.12
C HIS A 349 -0.17 -10.02 31.98
N GLY A 350 1.15 -9.96 31.85
CA GLY A 350 1.94 -10.72 30.89
C GLY A 350 2.23 -9.98 29.58
N GLU A 351 3.20 -10.51 28.83
CA GLU A 351 3.50 -10.08 27.46
C GLU A 351 2.50 -10.75 26.51
N LEU A 352 2.05 -10.00 25.49
CA LEU A 352 1.18 -10.53 24.45
C LEU A 352 1.72 -10.20 23.06
N THR A 353 2.06 -11.23 22.29
CA THR A 353 2.51 -11.08 20.90
C THR A 353 1.73 -12.02 19.98
N ASP A 354 0.40 -11.92 20.01
CA ASP A 354 -0.55 -12.81 19.32
C ASP A 354 -0.96 -12.32 17.92
N LEU A 355 -0.68 -11.07 17.59
CA LEU A 355 -0.88 -10.49 16.27
C LEU A 355 0.39 -10.60 15.42
N ARG A 356 0.20 -10.89 14.13
CA ARG A 356 1.26 -10.87 13.14
C ARG A 356 0.67 -10.63 11.75
N ASP A 357 0.94 -9.46 11.20
CA ASP A 357 0.49 -9.09 9.86
C ASP A 357 1.57 -9.35 8.81
N GLN A 358 1.12 -9.63 7.60
CA GLN A 358 1.99 -9.86 6.45
C GLN A 358 2.52 -8.54 5.85
N ALA A 359 1.78 -7.45 6.01
CA ALA A 359 2.17 -6.09 5.65
C ALA A 359 2.42 -5.25 6.91
N ALA A 360 2.90 -4.01 6.74
CA ALA A 360 3.02 -3.07 7.84
C ALA A 360 1.64 -2.65 8.36
N THR A 361 1.52 -2.45 9.67
CA THR A 361 0.25 -2.13 10.32
C THR A 361 0.39 -0.85 11.13
N PHE A 362 -0.57 0.04 10.97
CA PHE A 362 -0.68 1.27 11.72
C PHE A 362 -1.78 1.17 12.79
N TYR A 363 -1.51 1.75 13.96
CA TYR A 363 -2.42 1.83 15.08
C TYR A 363 -2.57 3.26 15.58
N LEU A 364 -3.81 3.66 15.91
CA LEU A 364 -4.13 4.89 16.61
C LEU A 364 -5.03 4.57 17.80
N VAL A 365 -4.66 5.00 19.00
CA VAL A 365 -5.52 4.86 20.18
C VAL A 365 -6.60 5.93 20.14
N THR A 366 -7.87 5.54 20.08
CA THR A 366 -9.01 6.46 20.02
C THR A 366 -9.67 6.67 21.38
N SER A 367 -9.52 5.73 22.31
CA SER A 367 -10.00 5.86 23.69
C SER A 367 -9.19 4.99 24.66
N GLY A 368 -9.18 5.36 25.94
CA GLY A 368 -8.52 4.59 26.99
C GLY A 368 -6.98 4.58 26.89
N THR A 369 -6.39 3.52 27.43
CA THR A 369 -4.93 3.31 27.48
C THR A 369 -4.60 1.86 27.18
N ALA A 370 -3.59 1.65 26.34
CA ALA A 370 -3.08 0.33 26.01
C ALA A 370 -1.58 0.25 26.27
N THR A 371 -1.09 -0.95 26.57
CA THR A 371 0.34 -1.28 26.46
C THR A 371 0.53 -2.12 25.21
N ALA A 372 1.31 -1.61 24.27
CA ALA A 372 1.76 -2.36 23.10
C ALA A 372 2.99 -3.19 23.44
N HIS A 373 3.02 -4.42 22.96
CA HIS A 373 4.13 -5.35 23.08
C HIS A 373 4.57 -5.79 21.68
N TRP A 374 5.86 -5.81 21.38
CA TRP A 374 6.34 -6.34 20.10
C TRP A 374 7.70 -7.00 20.20
N TRP A 375 7.92 -8.02 19.37
CA TRP A 375 9.19 -8.71 19.29
C TRP A 375 10.21 -7.92 18.47
N THR A 376 11.40 -7.73 19.03
CA THR A 376 12.54 -7.16 18.29
C THR A 376 13.85 -7.74 18.80
N GLY A 377 14.69 -8.23 17.90
CA GLY A 377 16.07 -8.62 18.23
C GLY A 377 16.25 -9.71 19.31
N GLY A 378 15.24 -10.52 19.60
CA GLY A 378 15.33 -11.58 20.62
C GLY A 378 14.61 -11.29 21.93
N GLU A 379 13.97 -10.13 22.07
CA GLU A 379 13.22 -9.73 23.27
C GLU A 379 11.88 -9.07 22.90
N VAL A 380 10.97 -9.02 23.86
CA VAL A 380 9.72 -8.27 23.76
C VAL A 380 9.94 -6.85 24.29
N ARG A 381 9.66 -5.86 23.47
CA ARG A 381 9.59 -4.45 23.87
C ARG A 381 8.18 -4.08 24.26
N ARG A 382 8.06 -3.07 25.13
CA ARG A 382 6.78 -2.56 25.63
C ARG A 382 6.73 -1.05 25.48
N GLN A 383 5.55 -0.52 25.16
CA GLN A 383 5.27 0.91 25.09
C GLN A 383 3.84 1.18 25.58
N GLU A 384 3.71 2.04 26.59
CA GLU A 384 2.41 2.57 26.98
C GLU A 384 1.92 3.57 25.92
N LEU A 385 0.64 3.48 25.57
CA LEU A 385 -0.03 4.30 24.57
C LEU A 385 -1.28 4.92 25.19
N GLY A 386 -1.31 6.24 25.23
CA GLY A 386 -2.48 7.02 25.60
C GLY A 386 -3.35 7.38 24.40
N GLN A 387 -4.51 7.99 24.66
CA GLN A 387 -5.39 8.48 23.61
C GLN A 387 -4.65 9.43 22.65
N TRP A 388 -4.80 9.17 21.34
CA TRP A 388 -4.13 9.85 20.22
C TRP A 388 -2.65 9.54 20.05
N ASP A 389 -2.07 8.65 20.86
CA ASP A 389 -0.78 8.05 20.53
C ASP A 389 -0.96 7.10 19.34
N SER A 390 0.09 7.02 18.52
CA SER A 390 0.10 6.20 17.32
C SER A 390 1.32 5.30 17.27
N LEU A 391 1.15 4.14 16.66
CA LEU A 391 2.17 3.11 16.56
C LEU A 391 2.14 2.51 15.15
N TRP A 392 3.27 2.50 14.48
CA TRP A 392 3.49 1.74 13.27
C TRP A 392 4.27 0.48 13.62
N ILE A 393 3.88 -0.67 13.07
CA ILE A 393 4.54 -1.97 13.23
C ILE A 393 4.96 -2.48 11.85
N GLY A 394 6.21 -2.91 11.73
CA GLY A 394 6.74 -3.45 10.48
C GLY A 394 6.15 -4.82 10.09
N PRO A 395 6.26 -5.20 8.80
CA PRO A 395 5.69 -6.44 8.30
C PRO A 395 6.29 -7.67 9.00
N GLY A 396 5.43 -8.60 9.38
CA GLY A 396 5.81 -9.88 9.99
C GLY A 396 6.29 -9.79 11.44
N VAL A 397 6.21 -8.63 12.09
CA VAL A 397 6.57 -8.45 13.50
C VAL A 397 5.44 -8.98 14.39
N ALA A 398 5.78 -9.92 15.29
CA ALA A 398 4.84 -10.42 16.29
C ALA A 398 4.61 -9.35 17.36
N HIS A 399 3.35 -9.01 17.62
CA HIS A 399 2.97 -7.93 18.52
C HIS A 399 1.58 -8.16 19.14
N GLY A 400 1.17 -7.32 20.08
CA GLY A 400 -0.15 -7.41 20.74
C GLY A 400 -0.37 -6.28 21.72
N PHE A 401 -1.58 -6.22 22.29
CA PHE A 401 -1.99 -5.13 23.18
C PHE A 401 -2.67 -5.65 24.45
N THR A 402 -2.37 -5.03 25.58
CA THR A 402 -3.06 -5.23 26.86
C THR A 402 -3.58 -3.89 27.38
N GLY A 403 -4.55 -3.90 28.31
CA GLY A 403 -5.16 -2.69 28.88
C GLY A 403 -6.64 -2.58 28.54
N GLN A 404 -7.15 -1.35 28.56
CA GLN A 404 -8.55 -1.02 28.23
C GLN A 404 -8.57 0.15 27.25
N ALA A 405 -8.72 -0.14 25.96
CA ALA A 405 -8.60 0.87 24.91
C ALA A 405 -9.38 0.52 23.64
N GLY A 406 -9.86 1.57 22.96
CA GLY A 406 -10.25 1.49 21.56
C GLY A 406 -9.09 1.91 20.66
N LEU A 407 -8.85 1.15 19.60
CA LEU A 407 -7.81 1.42 18.60
C LEU A 407 -8.40 1.38 17.19
N LEU A 408 -7.85 2.18 16.31
CA LEU A 408 -7.96 1.97 14.87
C LEU A 408 -6.73 1.19 14.41
N ARG A 409 -6.96 0.12 13.65
CA ARG A 409 -5.93 -0.67 12.98
C ARG A 409 -6.08 -0.48 11.47
N MET A 410 -5.01 -0.04 10.82
CA MET A 410 -4.97 0.20 9.37
C MET A 410 -3.79 -0.53 8.73
N GLY A 411 -3.93 -0.94 7.46
CA GLY A 411 -2.86 -1.55 6.67
C GLY A 411 -2.99 -1.22 5.19
N ASP A 412 -1.87 -1.31 4.47
CA ASP A 412 -1.77 -1.04 3.04
C ASP A 412 -0.79 -1.97 2.29
N ALA A 413 -0.65 -1.73 0.98
CA ALA A 413 0.22 -2.48 0.07
C ALA A 413 1.72 -2.15 0.17
N SER A 414 2.15 -1.28 1.10
CA SER A 414 3.52 -0.72 1.09
C SER A 414 4.64 -1.75 1.28
N SER A 415 4.33 -2.91 1.85
CA SER A 415 5.32 -3.93 2.19
C SER A 415 5.12 -5.25 1.44
N TYR A 416 3.91 -5.80 1.46
CA TYR A 416 3.57 -7.08 0.83
C TYR A 416 2.11 -7.04 0.38
N SER A 417 1.92 -6.99 -0.93
CA SER A 417 0.63 -6.75 -1.57
C SER A 417 -0.07 -8.04 -2.01
N TYR A 418 -1.34 -7.92 -2.39
CA TYR A 418 -2.09 -8.96 -3.07
C TYR A 418 -1.42 -9.39 -4.39
N ALA A 419 -0.83 -8.45 -5.13
CA ALA A 419 -0.09 -8.75 -6.35
C ALA A 419 1.17 -9.60 -6.07
N ASP A 420 1.89 -9.31 -4.99
CA ASP A 420 3.02 -10.13 -4.56
C ASP A 420 2.57 -11.53 -4.14
N THR A 421 1.42 -11.63 -3.45
CA THR A 421 0.81 -12.91 -3.10
C THR A 421 0.51 -13.72 -4.37
N LEU A 422 -0.08 -13.09 -5.38
CA LEU A 422 -0.36 -13.72 -6.68
C LEU A 422 0.93 -14.25 -7.31
N GLU A 423 2.00 -13.45 -7.36
CA GLU A 423 3.28 -13.86 -7.95
C GLU A 423 3.96 -14.99 -7.15
N LEU A 424 3.87 -14.98 -5.82
CA LEU A 424 4.43 -16.05 -4.99
C LEU A 424 3.76 -17.40 -5.23
N THR A 425 2.48 -17.42 -5.64
CA THR A 425 1.83 -18.68 -6.07
C THR A 425 2.34 -19.21 -7.40
N ASN A 426 2.89 -18.34 -8.26
CA ASN A 426 3.50 -18.71 -9.53
C ASN A 426 5.01 -19.03 -9.40
N THR A 427 5.62 -18.62 -8.28
CA THR A 427 7.07 -18.76 -8.04
C THR A 427 7.45 -20.19 -7.64
N TYR A 428 8.41 -20.79 -8.35
CA TYR A 428 8.98 -22.08 -7.95
C TYR A 428 9.80 -21.95 -6.66
N ARG A 429 9.45 -22.72 -5.62
CA ARG A 429 10.10 -22.71 -4.29
C ARG A 429 10.22 -21.31 -3.67
N PRO A 430 9.09 -20.61 -3.39
CA PRO A 430 9.08 -19.20 -3.01
C PRO A 430 9.96 -18.89 -1.79
N ALA A 431 9.91 -19.72 -0.74
CA ALA A 431 10.75 -19.55 0.45
C ALA A 431 12.25 -19.62 0.16
N TRP A 432 12.66 -20.55 -0.71
CA TRP A 432 14.06 -20.66 -1.12
C TRP A 432 14.48 -19.46 -1.96
N THR A 433 13.62 -19.02 -2.90
CA THR A 433 13.87 -17.85 -3.76
C THR A 433 14.04 -16.57 -2.93
N LEU A 434 13.15 -16.30 -1.97
CA LEU A 434 13.25 -15.14 -1.07
C LEU A 434 14.49 -15.23 -0.16
N GLY A 435 14.75 -16.41 0.41
CA GLY A 435 15.94 -16.65 1.23
C GLY A 435 17.24 -16.45 0.44
N ARG A 436 17.26 -16.88 -0.82
CA ARG A 436 18.38 -16.65 -1.73
C ARG A 436 18.52 -15.16 -2.05
N ALA A 437 17.45 -14.49 -2.46
CA ALA A 437 17.48 -13.08 -2.84
C ALA A 437 17.98 -12.17 -1.71
N ARG A 438 17.65 -12.47 -0.44
CA ARG A 438 18.13 -11.74 0.73
C ARG A 438 19.65 -11.80 0.94
N HIS A 439 20.28 -12.87 0.45
CA HIS A 439 21.69 -13.18 0.72
C HIS A 439 22.51 -13.37 -0.56
N ASP A 440 21.98 -13.01 -1.74
CA ASP A 440 22.64 -13.34 -3.00
C ASP A 440 23.87 -12.47 -3.23
N ARG A 441 25.03 -13.05 -2.94
CA ARG A 441 26.37 -12.48 -3.17
C ARG A 441 27.18 -13.30 -4.16
N GLN A 442 26.56 -14.27 -4.84
CA GLN A 442 27.29 -15.09 -5.79
C GLN A 442 27.40 -14.37 -7.13
N GLY A 443 28.62 -14.35 -7.67
CA GLY A 443 28.87 -13.84 -9.02
C GLY A 443 28.27 -14.71 -10.10
N TRP A 444 28.24 -14.16 -11.31
CA TRP A 444 27.74 -14.82 -12.52
C TRP A 444 28.69 -15.93 -13.06
N GLY A 445 29.93 -15.98 -12.58
CA GLY A 445 30.91 -17.00 -12.95
C GLY A 445 30.81 -18.27 -12.09
N TYR A 446 31.04 -19.43 -12.71
CA TYR A 446 31.28 -20.71 -12.01
C TYR A 446 32.73 -20.84 -11.50
N ASP A 447 33.53 -19.79 -11.66
CA ASP A 447 34.96 -19.82 -11.35
C ASP A 447 35.16 -19.83 -9.83
N ARG A 448 35.51 -21.03 -9.33
CA ARG A 448 36.13 -21.23 -8.03
C ARG A 448 37.63 -21.31 -8.19
#